data_AF-A0A2V6UFZ6-F1
#
_entry.id   AF-A0A2V6UFZ6-F1
#
_cell.length_a   1.000
_cell.length_b   1.000
_cell.length_c   1.000
_cell.angle_alpha   90.00
_cell.angle_beta   90.00
_cell.angle_gamma   90.00
#
_symmetry.space_group_name_H-M   'P 1'
#
loop_
_entity.id
_entity.type
_entity.pdbx_description
1 polymer ?
#
loop_
_entity_poly.entity_id
_entity_poly.type
_entity_poly.pdbx_seq_one_letter_code
_entity_poly.pdbx_strand_id
1 'polypeptide(L)'
;MKKLLTVMAVAVSLALTSGVALASSCPKVIKEGREAAAKMDKNDPKVKGAVAKLDEAQGLHDGGKHAESLAKANEALADLGVKKQ
;
A
#
# COMPACT_ATOMS: atom_id res chain seq x y z
N MET A 1 5.63 -38.45 -11.40
CA MET A 1 5.48 -37.37 -12.41
C MET A 1 4.16 -36.60 -12.28
N LYS A 2 2.98 -37.25 -12.24
CA LYS A 2 1.68 -36.52 -12.11
C LYS A 2 1.56 -35.64 -10.85
N LYS A 3 2.11 -36.08 -9.71
CA LYS A 3 2.07 -35.35 -8.43
C LYS A 3 2.94 -34.09 -8.40
N LEU A 4 3.95 -33.98 -9.27
CA LEU A 4 4.84 -32.81 -9.34
C LEU A 4 4.21 -31.68 -10.16
N LEU A 5 3.45 -32.01 -11.21
CA LEU A 5 2.74 -31.03 -12.03
C LEU A 5 1.60 -30.34 -11.25
N THR A 6 0.90 -31.06 -10.38
CA THR A 6 -0.18 -30.49 -9.57
C THR A 6 0.32 -29.50 -8.52
N VAL A 7 1.48 -29.76 -7.91
CA VAL A 7 2.07 -28.86 -6.90
C VAL A 7 2.60 -27.57 -7.54
N MET A 8 3.17 -27.65 -8.74
CA MET A 8 3.62 -26.47 -9.49
C MET A 8 2.43 -25.61 -9.97
N ALA A 9 1.31 -26.22 -10.38
CA ALA A 9 0.13 -25.46 -10.81
C ALA A 9 -0.53 -24.68 -9.66
N VAL A 10 -0.53 -25.22 -8.43
CA VAL A 10 -1.07 -24.54 -7.24
C VAL A 10 -0.16 -23.40 -6.77
N ALA A 11 1.16 -23.56 -6.84
CA ALA A 11 2.11 -22.52 -6.48
C ALA A 11 2.06 -21.30 -7.42
N VAL A 12 1.90 -21.52 -8.73
CA VAL A 12 1.77 -20.44 -9.72
C VAL A 12 0.43 -19.70 -9.57
N SER A 13 -0.66 -20.40 -9.22
CA SER A 13 -1.96 -19.77 -9.01
C SER A 13 -2.03 -18.92 -7.73
N LEU A 14 -1.33 -19.28 -6.66
CA LEU A 14 -1.21 -18.44 -5.45
C LEU A 14 -0.37 -17.17 -5.67
N ALA A 15 0.63 -17.22 -6.55
CA ALA A 15 1.43 -16.05 -6.90
C ALA A 15 0.67 -15.04 -7.79
N LEU A 16 -0.29 -15.51 -8.59
CA LEU A 16 -1.11 -14.64 -9.45
C LEU A 16 -2.30 -14.00 -8.70
N THR A 17 -2.81 -14.62 -7.64
CA THR A 17 -3.96 -14.08 -6.87
C THR A 17 -3.57 -12.99 -5.87
N SER A 18 -2.30 -12.91 -5.45
CA SER A 18 -1.81 -11.81 -4.60
C SER A 18 -1.47 -10.54 -5.40
N GLY A 19 -1.18 -10.66 -6.71
CA GLY A 19 -0.88 -9.52 -7.58
C GLY A 19 -2.11 -8.67 -7.96
N VAL A 20 -3.26 -9.30 -8.19
CA VAL A 20 -4.50 -8.60 -8.59
C VAL A 20 -5.11 -7.74 -7.48
N ALA A 21 -4.91 -8.12 -6.21
CA ALA A 21 -5.33 -7.32 -5.06
C ALA A 21 -4.36 -6.16 -4.75
N LEU A 22 -3.10 -6.25 -5.20
CA LEU A 22 -2.06 -5.25 -4.91
C LEU A 22 -2.11 -4.05 -5.88
N ALA A 23 -2.52 -4.27 -7.13
CA ALA A 23 -2.53 -3.22 -8.15
C ALA A 23 -3.53 -2.10 -7.81
N SER A 24 -4.68 -2.44 -7.24
CA SER A 24 -5.73 -1.49 -6.84
C SER A 24 -5.65 -1.05 -5.38
N SER A 25 -4.74 -1.60 -4.57
CA SER A 25 -4.62 -1.25 -3.15
C SER A 25 -3.87 0.06 -2.92
N CYS A 26 -2.83 0.38 -3.70
CA CYS A 26 -2.02 1.58 -3.49
C CYS A 26 -2.88 2.87 -3.53
N PRO A 27 -3.73 3.12 -4.56
CA PRO A 27 -4.57 4.31 -4.60
C PRO A 27 -5.55 4.39 -3.42
N LYS A 28 -6.09 3.24 -2.99
CA LYS A 28 -7.01 3.16 -1.85
C LYS A 28 -6.31 3.57 -0.55
N VAL A 29 -5.17 2.97 -0.26
CA VAL A 29 -4.40 3.21 0.97
C VAL A 29 -3.88 4.64 1.02
N ILE A 30 -3.40 5.19 -0.11
CA ILE A 30 -3.00 6.60 -0.20
C ILE A 30 -4.19 7.52 0.09
N LYS A 31 -5.35 7.25 -0.50
CA LYS A 31 -6.57 8.03 -0.28
C LYS A 31 -7.02 7.97 1.18
N GLU A 32 -7.05 6.79 1.79
CA GLU A 32 -7.39 6.62 3.21
C GLU A 32 -6.46 7.44 4.13
N GLY A 33 -5.15 7.41 3.86
CA GLY A 33 -4.18 8.23 4.60
C GLY A 33 -4.44 9.73 4.46
N ARG A 34 -4.78 10.21 3.24
CA ARG A 34 -5.11 11.62 3.01
C ARG A 34 -6.39 12.05 3.70
N GLU A 35 -7.43 11.21 3.66
CA GLU A 35 -8.69 11.45 4.36
C GLU A 35 -8.53 11.46 5.89
N ALA A 36 -7.66 10.60 6.43
CA ALA A 36 -7.33 10.60 7.84
C ALA A 36 -6.57 11.88 8.24
N ALA A 37 -5.52 12.24 7.49
CA ALA A 37 -4.76 13.47 7.73
C ALA A 37 -5.64 14.73 7.66
N ALA A 38 -6.60 14.78 6.75
CA ALA A 38 -7.53 15.90 6.59
C ALA A 38 -8.45 16.12 7.81
N LYS A 39 -8.64 15.10 8.66
CA LYS A 39 -9.43 15.18 9.89
C LYS A 39 -8.58 15.53 11.13
N MET A 40 -7.28 15.71 10.97
CA MET A 40 -6.33 16.00 12.05
C MET A 40 -5.81 17.44 11.97
N ASP A 41 -5.06 17.88 12.99
CA ASP A 41 -4.43 19.19 12.96
C ASP A 41 -3.31 19.24 11.91
N LYS A 42 -3.53 20.03 10.86
CA LYS A 42 -2.55 20.26 9.78
C LYS A 42 -1.21 20.85 10.27
N ASN A 43 -1.18 21.45 11.45
CA ASN A 43 0.04 22.01 12.03
C ASN A 43 0.86 20.99 12.83
N ASP A 44 0.27 19.84 13.19
CA ASP A 44 0.94 18.76 13.88
C ASP A 44 2.10 18.22 13.01
N PRO A 45 3.35 18.20 13.52
CA PRO A 45 4.50 17.64 12.82
C PRO A 45 4.28 16.19 12.32
N LYS A 46 3.51 15.37 13.05
CA LYS A 46 3.18 14.00 12.64
C LYS A 46 2.29 13.99 11.40
N VAL A 47 1.27 14.84 11.37
CA VAL A 47 0.35 14.96 10.22
C VAL A 47 1.11 15.45 8.99
N LYS A 48 1.99 16.45 9.15
CA LYS A 48 2.87 16.91 8.06
C LYS A 48 3.78 15.80 7.55
N GLY A 49 4.40 15.05 8.45
CA GLY A 49 5.26 13.91 8.11
C GLY A 49 4.51 12.80 7.38
N ALA A 50 3.28 12.49 7.80
CA ALA A 50 2.44 11.49 7.14
C ALA A 50 2.00 11.96 5.75
N VAL A 51 1.62 13.23 5.58
CA VAL A 51 1.27 13.81 4.26
C VAL A 51 2.46 13.73 3.31
N ALA A 52 3.66 14.08 3.75
CA ALA A 52 4.88 13.96 2.93
C ALA A 52 5.15 12.51 2.49
N LYS A 53 4.93 11.53 3.37
CA LYS A 53 5.02 10.10 3.01
C LYS A 53 3.95 9.69 2.00
N LEU A 54 2.74 10.22 2.09
CA LEU A 54 1.66 9.94 1.12
C LEU A 54 1.95 10.56 -0.25
N ASP A 55 2.63 11.71 -0.30
CA ASP A 55 3.12 12.32 -1.53
C ASP A 55 4.23 11.47 -2.17
N GLU A 56 5.18 10.98 -1.37
CA GLU A 56 6.20 10.03 -1.83
C GLU A 56 5.58 8.71 -2.33
N ALA A 57 4.60 8.18 -1.60
CA ALA A 57 3.85 6.98 -2.00
C ALA A 57 3.12 7.17 -3.34
N GLN A 58 2.56 8.36 -3.58
CA GLN A 58 1.94 8.69 -4.86
C GLN A 58 2.99 8.72 -5.99
N GLY A 59 4.13 9.37 -5.78
CA GLY A 59 5.21 9.40 -6.78
C GLY A 59 5.76 7.99 -7.09
N LEU A 60 5.87 7.12 -6.09
CA LEU A 60 6.23 5.73 -6.27
C LEU A 60 5.16 4.95 -7.06
N HIS A 61 3.86 5.21 -6.81
CA HIS A 61 2.77 4.61 -7.56
C HIS A 61 2.82 5.02 -9.04
N ASP A 62 2.94 6.32 -9.30
CA ASP A 62 3.00 6.90 -10.64
C ASP A 62 4.23 6.38 -11.41
N GLY A 63 5.33 6.08 -10.70
CA GLY A 63 6.53 5.45 -11.22
C GLY A 63 6.47 3.91 -11.36
N GLY A 64 5.32 3.27 -11.11
CA GLY A 64 5.14 1.82 -11.21
C GLY A 64 5.75 1.00 -10.06
N LYS A 65 6.30 1.65 -9.04
CA LYS A 65 6.92 1.03 -7.86
C LYS A 65 5.88 0.69 -6.80
N HIS A 66 4.93 -0.18 -7.15
CA HIS A 66 3.75 -0.44 -6.31
C HIS A 66 4.07 -1.00 -4.91
N ALA A 67 5.09 -1.85 -4.78
CA ALA A 67 5.49 -2.39 -3.47
C ALA A 67 6.06 -1.29 -2.55
N GLU A 68 6.93 -0.42 -3.07
CA GLU A 68 7.49 0.71 -2.34
C GLU A 68 6.40 1.74 -1.99
N SER A 69 5.49 2.02 -2.93
CA SER A 69 4.33 2.89 -2.73
C SER A 69 3.45 2.42 -1.57
N LEU A 70 3.09 1.13 -1.56
CA LEU A 70 2.23 0.57 -0.53
C LEU A 70 2.90 0.55 0.84
N ALA A 71 4.20 0.23 0.91
CA ALA A 71 4.95 0.27 2.16
C ALA A 71 4.95 1.69 2.75
N LYS A 72 5.26 2.69 1.91
CA LYS A 72 5.31 4.09 2.32
C LYS A 72 3.95 4.64 2.75
N ALA A 73 2.87 4.29 2.04
CA ALA A 73 1.51 4.68 2.43
C ALA A 73 1.08 4.06 3.77
N ASN A 74 1.49 2.81 4.04
CA ASN A 74 1.22 2.14 5.32
C ASN A 74 2.03 2.73 6.50
N GLU A 75 3.23 3.25 6.25
CA GLU A 75 3.96 4.04 7.26
C GLU A 75 3.21 5.32 7.60
N ALA A 76 2.68 6.03 6.61
CA ALA A 76 1.88 7.23 6.84
C ALA A 76 0.61 6.95 7.66
N LEU A 77 -0.11 5.86 7.35
CA LEU A 77 -1.27 5.44 8.14
C LEU A 77 -0.90 5.12 9.59
N ALA A 78 0.25 4.47 9.82
CA ALA A 78 0.74 4.19 11.16
C ALA A 78 1.07 5.47 11.95
N ASP A 79 1.70 6.47 11.31
CA ASP A 79 1.98 7.77 11.93
C ASP A 79 0.69 8.52 12.32
N LEU A 80 -0.38 8.35 11.54
CA LEU A 80 -1.71 8.90 11.80
C LEU A 80 -2.54 8.06 12.79
N GLY A 81 -2.04 6.90 13.23
CA GLY A 81 -2.76 5.99 14.12
C GLY A 81 -3.91 5.23 13.46
N VAL A 82 -3.92 5.14 12.13
CA VAL A 82 -4.90 4.38 11.35
C VAL A 82 -4.40 2.95 11.16
N LYS A 83 -5.29 1.96 11.32
CA LYS A 83 -4.93 0.54 11.14
C LYS A 83 -4.57 0.26 9.68
N LYS A 84 -3.49 -0.49 9.46
CA LYS A 84 -3.07 -0.96 8.13
C LYS A 84 -4.14 -1.86 7.51
N GLN A 85 -4.34 -1.72 6.19
CA GLN A 85 -5.20 -2.59 5.37
C GLN A 85 -4.47 -3.89 5.02
#